data_AF-A0AAE9DTK0-F1
#
_entry.id   AF-A0AAE9DTK0-F1
#
_cell.length_a   1.000
_cell.length_b   1.000
_cell.length_c   1.000
_cell.angle_alpha   90.00
_cell.angle_beta   90.00
_cell.angle_gamma   90.00
#
_symmetry.space_group_name_H-M   'P 1'
#
loop_
_entity.id
_entity.type
_entity.pdbx_description
1 polymer ?
#
loop_
_entity_poly.entity_id
_entity_poly.type
_entity_poly.pdbx_seq_one_letter_code
_entity_poly.pdbx_strand_id
1 'polypeptide(L)'
;MLKNLRSLARTFATTASEETTQKVDISFLRPRHRIIASGGIPPLQFDFERERDSYRERFGRYGLASGVPVEELFPTAEEIEEEQALGLYREFNEVKKEYNELQKKKKEAAVARLAELEKNLKKYPSALAKYEASLVKQEREKDEKELALEKRIRDIQEYFGYWMDPKDPRFEVMLQQKEAEEKKAAKMAKRDEIQKKRYAENVQ
;
A
#
# COMPACT_ATOMS: atom_id res chain seq x y z
N MET A 1 -31.74 47.35 94.57
CA MET A 1 -31.87 46.63 93.28
C MET A 1 -31.33 47.47 92.11
N LEU A 2 -30.05 47.84 92.09
CA LEU A 2 -29.48 48.73 91.05
C LEU A 2 -28.18 48.21 90.40
N LYS A 3 -27.71 47.01 90.78
CA LYS A 3 -26.45 46.43 90.26
C LYS A 3 -26.62 45.61 88.97
N ASN A 4 -27.85 45.26 88.58
CA ASN A 4 -28.13 44.39 87.43
C ASN A 4 -28.43 45.14 86.12
N LEU A 5 -28.71 46.45 86.16
CA LEU A 5 -28.99 47.23 84.95
C LEU A 5 -27.71 47.60 84.19
N ARG A 6 -26.57 47.76 84.88
CA ARG A 6 -25.29 48.09 84.26
C ARG A 6 -24.64 46.91 83.52
N SER A 7 -24.85 45.67 83.98
CA SER A 7 -24.34 44.48 83.27
C SER A 7 -25.16 44.16 82.03
N LEU A 8 -26.49 44.27 82.10
CA LEU A 8 -27.40 44.13 80.96
C LEU A 8 -27.14 45.21 79.89
N ALA A 9 -26.96 46.47 80.28
CA ALA A 9 -26.61 47.53 79.33
C ALA A 9 -25.25 47.30 78.63
N ARG A 10 -24.29 46.67 79.31
CA ARG A 10 -22.97 46.36 78.73
C ARG A 10 -23.01 45.20 77.74
N THR A 11 -23.84 44.18 78.00
CA THR A 11 -24.03 43.05 77.07
C THR A 11 -24.81 43.45 75.83
N PHE A 12 -25.82 44.34 75.96
CA PHE A 12 -26.55 44.86 74.79
C PHE A 12 -25.72 45.83 73.94
N ALA A 13 -24.80 46.59 74.55
CA ALA A 13 -23.92 47.51 73.81
C ALA A 13 -22.85 46.78 72.98
N THR A 14 -22.37 45.61 73.42
CA THR A 14 -21.39 44.80 72.66
C THR A 14 -22.02 44.03 71.49
N THR A 15 -23.31 43.70 71.55
CA THR A 15 -24.03 43.08 70.43
C THR A 15 -24.55 44.09 69.41
N ALA A 16 -24.50 45.38 69.71
CA ALA A 16 -25.04 46.45 68.86
C ALA A 16 -24.04 47.00 67.83
N SER A 17 -22.75 46.68 67.93
CA SER A 17 -21.70 47.19 67.03
C SER A 17 -21.37 46.30 65.83
N GLU A 18 -22.04 45.16 65.67
CA GLU A 18 -22.03 44.43 64.40
C GLU A 18 -23.24 44.88 63.58
N GLU A 19 -23.26 46.18 63.25
CA GLU A 19 -24.12 46.67 62.18
C GLU A 19 -23.72 45.91 60.91
N THR A 20 -24.54 44.94 60.53
CA THR A 20 -24.42 44.22 59.27
C THR A 20 -24.64 45.22 58.14
N THR A 21 -23.58 45.92 57.74
CA THR A 21 -23.59 46.67 56.49
C THR A 21 -23.97 45.67 55.42
N GLN A 22 -25.18 45.79 54.87
CA GLN A 22 -25.61 44.99 53.74
C GLN A 22 -24.55 45.20 52.65
N LYS A 23 -23.69 44.20 52.43
CA LYS A 23 -22.63 44.28 51.42
C LYS A 23 -23.35 44.38 50.08
N VAL A 24 -23.46 45.60 49.56
CA VAL A 24 -24.05 45.84 48.24
C VAL A 24 -23.12 45.22 47.21
N ASP A 25 -23.67 44.34 46.39
CA ASP A 25 -22.89 43.65 45.37
C ASP A 25 -22.59 44.57 44.19
N ILE A 26 -21.37 45.11 44.19
CA ILE A 26 -20.89 46.01 43.12
C ILE A 26 -20.54 45.22 41.84
N SER A 27 -20.19 43.94 41.97
CA SER A 27 -19.64 43.13 40.86
C SER A 27 -20.68 42.65 39.84
N PHE A 28 -21.98 42.77 40.14
CA PHE A 28 -23.09 42.18 39.35
C PHE A 28 -22.93 40.68 39.03
N LEU A 29 -21.96 39.99 39.65
CA LEU A 29 -21.73 38.58 39.48
C LEU A 29 -22.81 37.79 40.19
N ARG A 30 -23.26 36.71 39.54
CA ARG A 30 -24.16 35.73 40.16
C ARG A 30 -23.51 35.20 41.45
N PRO A 31 -24.31 34.85 42.48
CA PRO A 31 -23.79 34.37 43.77
C PRO A 31 -22.76 33.25 43.62
N ARG A 32 -23.02 32.30 42.71
CA ARG A 32 -22.09 31.21 42.36
C ARG A 32 -20.74 31.72 41.84
N HIS A 33 -20.73 32.65 40.90
CA HIS A 33 -19.49 33.17 40.32
C HIS A 33 -18.67 33.95 41.35
N ARG A 34 -19.34 34.59 42.31
CA ARG A 34 -18.67 35.24 43.43
C ARG A 34 -17.96 34.25 44.35
N ILE A 35 -18.60 33.13 44.67
CA ILE A 35 -17.99 32.05 45.45
C ILE A 35 -16.74 31.54 44.74
N ILE A 36 -16.82 31.28 43.44
CA ILE A 36 -15.68 30.85 42.62
C ILE A 36 -14.56 31.89 42.63
N ALA A 37 -14.88 33.18 42.44
CA ALA A 37 -13.90 34.26 42.46
C ALA A 37 -13.22 34.42 43.83
N SER A 38 -13.93 34.13 44.92
CA SER A 38 -13.36 34.09 46.28
C SER A 38 -12.56 32.82 46.59
N GLY A 39 -12.44 31.88 45.65
CA GLY A 39 -11.79 30.58 45.85
C GLY A 39 -12.61 29.60 46.70
N GLY A 40 -13.90 29.89 46.93
CA GLY A 40 -14.82 29.02 47.65
C GLY A 40 -15.40 27.92 46.76
N ILE A 41 -16.00 26.91 47.39
CA ILE A 41 -16.57 25.76 46.69
C ILE A 41 -18.00 26.12 46.23
N PRO A 42 -18.29 26.15 44.91
CA PRO A 42 -19.62 26.49 44.41
C PRO A 42 -20.63 25.38 44.76
N PRO A 43 -21.89 25.71 45.12
CA PRO A 43 -22.93 24.72 45.37
C PRO A 43 -23.32 23.97 44.09
N LEU A 44 -23.79 22.73 44.23
CA LEU A 44 -24.34 21.93 43.13
C LEU A 44 -25.71 22.48 42.72
N GLN A 45 -25.81 22.98 41.50
CA GLN A 45 -27.03 23.60 40.95
C GLN A 45 -27.56 22.88 39.71
N PHE A 46 -26.68 22.31 38.89
CA PHE A 46 -27.06 21.68 37.63
C PHE A 46 -26.93 20.16 37.70
N ASP A 47 -27.71 19.46 36.86
CA ASP A 47 -27.74 17.99 36.85
C ASP A 47 -26.39 17.39 36.40
N PHE A 48 -25.73 18.00 35.42
CA PHE A 48 -24.40 17.57 34.98
C PHE A 48 -23.36 17.65 36.09
N GLU A 49 -23.56 18.49 37.11
CA GLU A 49 -22.63 18.59 38.25
C GLU A 49 -22.76 17.43 39.23
N ARG A 50 -23.86 16.68 39.12
CA ARG A 50 -24.13 15.45 39.86
C ARG A 50 -23.64 14.21 39.13
N GLU A 51 -23.17 14.36 37.89
CA GLU A 51 -22.54 13.28 37.16
C GLU A 51 -21.18 12.94 37.76
N ARG A 52 -20.78 11.68 37.59
CA ARG A 52 -19.55 11.14 38.18
C ARG A 52 -18.29 11.87 37.74
N ASP A 53 -18.25 12.31 36.47
CA ASP A 53 -17.11 13.04 35.93
C ASP A 53 -16.96 14.42 36.58
N SER A 54 -18.07 15.13 36.78
CA SER A 54 -18.08 16.40 37.53
C SER A 54 -17.67 16.22 39.00
N TYR A 55 -18.04 15.11 39.63
CA TYR A 55 -17.57 14.76 40.97
C TYR A 55 -16.06 14.48 41.03
N ARG A 56 -15.51 13.76 40.05
CA ARG A 56 -14.06 13.54 39.91
C ARG A 56 -13.30 14.84 39.72
N GLU A 57 -13.78 15.73 38.86
CA GLU A 57 -13.16 17.05 38.66
C GLU A 57 -13.21 17.90 39.94
N ARG A 58 -14.36 17.92 40.62
CA ARG A 58 -14.55 18.66 41.87
C ARG A 58 -13.65 18.14 42.98
N PHE A 59 -13.55 16.81 43.13
CA PHE A 59 -12.64 16.18 44.08
C PHE A 59 -11.18 16.49 43.74
N GLY A 60 -10.80 16.48 42.45
CA GLY A 60 -9.45 16.89 42.02
C GLY A 60 -9.10 18.34 42.35
N ARG A 61 -10.08 19.26 42.29
CA ARG A 61 -9.87 20.70 42.59
C ARG A 61 -9.87 21.04 44.07
N TYR A 62 -10.78 20.45 44.85
CA TYR A 62 -11.00 20.84 46.25
C TYR A 62 -10.65 19.73 47.26
N GLY A 63 -10.28 18.54 46.80
CA GLY A 63 -9.96 17.39 47.65
C GLY A 63 -11.13 16.99 48.53
N LEU A 64 -10.82 16.55 49.76
CA LEU A 64 -11.81 16.13 50.77
C LEU A 64 -12.75 17.27 51.21
N ALA A 65 -12.34 18.53 51.06
CA ALA A 65 -13.20 19.68 51.39
C ALA A 65 -14.43 19.78 50.46
N SER A 66 -14.41 19.09 49.31
CA SER A 66 -15.55 19.01 48.39
C SER A 66 -16.78 18.29 48.95
N GLY A 67 -16.60 17.44 49.97
CA GLY A 67 -17.68 16.60 50.50
C GLY A 67 -18.18 15.51 49.55
N VAL A 68 -17.45 15.24 48.46
CA VAL A 68 -17.78 14.18 47.50
C VAL A 68 -17.39 12.82 48.10
N PRO A 69 -18.30 11.81 48.10
CA PRO A 69 -17.96 10.47 48.57
C PRO A 69 -16.92 9.82 47.65
N VAL A 70 -15.84 9.32 48.23
CA VAL A 70 -14.71 8.75 47.48
C VAL A 70 -15.10 7.44 46.77
N GLU A 71 -16.05 6.69 47.32
CA GLU A 71 -16.52 5.42 46.78
C GLU A 71 -17.13 5.58 45.38
N GLU A 72 -17.88 6.67 45.16
CA GLU A 72 -18.53 6.96 43.87
C GLU A 72 -17.54 7.39 42.78
N LEU A 73 -16.28 7.69 43.12
CA LEU A 73 -15.28 8.14 42.16
C LEU A 73 -14.69 6.97 41.35
N PHE A 74 -14.68 5.77 41.91
CA PHE A 74 -14.14 4.59 41.24
C PHE A 74 -15.14 4.00 40.24
N PRO A 75 -14.66 3.32 39.19
CA PRO A 75 -15.55 2.58 38.29
C PRO A 75 -16.26 1.46 39.05
N THR A 76 -17.47 1.11 38.61
CA THR A 76 -18.21 -0.02 39.17
C THR A 76 -17.63 -1.35 38.67
N ALA A 77 -17.94 -2.44 39.37
CA ALA A 77 -17.51 -3.78 38.93
C ALA A 77 -18.03 -4.11 37.51
N GLU A 78 -19.26 -3.69 37.20
CA GLU A 78 -19.87 -3.86 35.88
C GLU A 78 -19.09 -3.13 34.78
N GLU A 79 -18.70 -1.87 35.02
CA GLU A 79 -17.90 -1.09 34.07
C GLU A 79 -16.51 -1.71 33.85
N ILE A 80 -15.89 -2.25 34.90
CA ILE A 80 -14.59 -2.95 34.79
C ILE A 80 -14.74 -4.21 33.93
N GLU A 81 -15.81 -4.97 34.12
CA GLU A 81 -16.10 -6.17 33.33
C GLU A 81 -16.38 -5.83 31.86
N GLU A 82 -17.13 -4.75 31.60
CA GLU A 82 -17.36 -4.24 30.24
C GLU A 82 -16.05 -3.81 29.56
N GLU A 83 -15.18 -3.07 30.25
CA GLU A 83 -13.87 -2.67 29.73
C GLU A 83 -12.98 -3.87 29.42
N GLN A 84 -12.99 -4.90 30.27
CA GLN A 84 -12.27 -6.15 30.03
C GLN A 84 -12.85 -6.94 28.86
N ALA A 85 -14.17 -6.96 28.71
CA ALA A 85 -14.87 -7.63 27.61
C ALA A 85 -14.59 -6.99 26.24
N LEU A 86 -14.29 -5.69 26.19
CA LEU A 86 -13.88 -5.02 24.95
C LEU A 86 -12.57 -5.59 24.38
N GLY A 87 -11.73 -6.23 25.21
CA GLY A 87 -10.55 -6.98 24.75
C GLY A 87 -9.52 -6.12 23.99
N LEU A 88 -9.45 -4.82 24.28
CA LEU A 88 -8.55 -3.88 23.61
C LEU A 88 -7.08 -4.22 23.83
N TYR A 89 -6.76 -4.78 24.99
CA TYR A 89 -5.41 -5.12 25.39
C TYR A 89 -5.20 -6.63 25.33
N ARG A 90 -3.97 -7.01 24.98
CA ARG A 90 -3.53 -8.41 24.92
C ARG A 90 -2.32 -8.61 25.82
N GLU A 91 -2.15 -9.84 26.27
CA GLU A 91 -1.00 -10.21 27.07
C GLU A 91 0.29 -10.10 26.27
N PHE A 92 1.26 -9.36 26.83
CA PHE A 92 2.53 -9.09 26.16
C PHE A 92 3.28 -10.36 25.74
N ASN A 93 3.21 -11.40 26.58
CA ASN A 93 3.90 -12.67 26.35
C ASN A 93 3.35 -13.41 25.13
N GLU A 94 2.05 -13.32 24.86
CA GLU A 94 1.41 -13.95 23.70
C GLU A 94 1.83 -13.23 22.42
N VAL A 95 1.69 -11.90 22.40
CA VAL A 95 2.10 -11.05 21.27
C VAL A 95 3.59 -11.25 20.95
N LYS A 96 4.44 -11.38 21.97
CA LYS A 96 5.87 -11.65 21.79
C LYS A 96 6.14 -13.00 21.12
N LYS A 97 5.39 -14.05 21.48
CA LYS A 97 5.52 -15.38 20.85
C LYS A 97 5.12 -15.32 19.38
N GLU A 98 3.95 -14.75 19.08
CA GLU A 98 3.46 -14.56 17.72
C GLU A 98 4.45 -13.76 16.86
N TYR A 99 4.97 -12.67 17.40
CA TYR A 99 5.96 -11.84 16.71
C TYR A 99 7.23 -12.63 16.38
N ASN A 100 7.75 -13.42 17.32
CA ASN A 100 8.94 -14.23 17.10
C ASN A 100 8.72 -15.30 16.02
N GLU A 101 7.55 -15.92 15.98
CA GLU A 101 7.19 -16.90 14.94
C GLU A 101 7.09 -16.23 13.56
N LEU A 102 6.46 -15.06 13.48
CA LEU A 102 6.40 -14.27 12.24
C LEU A 102 7.80 -13.90 11.75
N GLN A 103 8.69 -13.52 12.66
CA GLN A 103 10.08 -13.20 12.30
C GLN A 103 10.85 -14.43 11.81
N LYS A 104 10.65 -15.60 12.43
CA LYS A 104 11.26 -16.85 11.95
C LYS A 104 10.80 -17.18 10.54
N LYS A 105 9.49 -17.15 10.27
CA LYS A 105 8.91 -17.41 8.94
C LYS A 105 9.46 -16.44 7.88
N LYS A 106 9.58 -15.14 8.21
CA LYS A 106 10.18 -14.15 7.30
C LYS A 106 11.63 -14.46 6.98
N LYS A 107 12.43 -14.85 7.98
CA LYS A 107 13.84 -15.22 7.79
C LYS A 107 13.97 -16.47 6.93
N GLU A 108 13.17 -17.50 7.20
CA GLU A 108 13.16 -18.74 6.41
C GLU A 108 12.78 -18.48 4.94
N ALA A 109 11.75 -17.67 4.70
CA ALA A 109 11.35 -17.28 3.35
C ALA A 109 12.45 -16.47 2.63
N ALA A 110 13.13 -15.57 3.33
CA ALA A 110 14.26 -14.82 2.77
C ALA A 110 15.43 -15.74 2.39
N VAL A 111 15.78 -16.70 3.26
CA VAL A 111 16.83 -17.69 2.99
C VAL A 111 16.46 -18.58 1.80
N ALA A 112 15.22 -19.06 1.73
CA ALA A 112 14.74 -19.87 0.60
C ALA A 112 14.84 -19.09 -0.72
N ARG A 113 14.40 -17.82 -0.73
CA ARG A 113 14.51 -16.94 -1.90
C ARG A 113 15.96 -16.73 -2.34
N LEU A 114 16.87 -16.50 -1.38
CA LEU A 114 18.30 -16.35 -1.70
C LEU A 114 18.86 -17.64 -2.32
N ALA A 115 18.53 -18.80 -1.77
CA ALA A 115 18.96 -20.09 -2.31
C ALA A 115 18.42 -20.35 -3.74
N GLU A 116 17.20 -19.93 -4.04
CA GLU A 116 16.65 -19.98 -5.40
C GLU A 116 17.37 -19.03 -6.36
N LEU A 117 17.65 -17.79 -5.92
CA LEU A 117 18.41 -16.83 -6.72
C LEU A 117 19.82 -17.34 -7.02
N GLU A 118 20.51 -17.94 -6.04
CA GLU A 118 21.82 -18.54 -6.26
C GLU A 118 21.79 -19.66 -7.30
N LYS A 119 20.76 -20.52 -7.26
CA LYS A 119 20.57 -21.58 -8.28
C LYS A 119 20.33 -20.98 -9.67
N ASN A 120 19.54 -19.91 -9.74
CA ASN A 120 19.24 -19.22 -11.00
C ASN A 120 20.48 -18.50 -11.54
N LEU A 121 21.26 -17.84 -10.69
CA LEU A 121 22.53 -17.21 -11.07
C LEU A 121 23.54 -18.23 -11.62
N LYS A 122 23.63 -19.42 -11.02
CA LYS A 122 24.47 -20.50 -11.55
C LYS A 122 24.03 -20.97 -12.94
N LYS A 123 22.72 -20.95 -13.23
CA LYS A 123 22.16 -21.33 -14.54
C LYS A 123 22.24 -20.21 -15.58
N TYR A 124 22.28 -18.96 -15.13
CA TYR A 124 22.28 -17.75 -15.96
C TYR A 124 23.30 -17.75 -17.11
N PRO A 125 24.60 -18.05 -16.91
CA PRO A 125 25.57 -17.99 -18.02
C PRO A 125 25.24 -18.97 -19.15
N SER A 126 24.76 -20.17 -18.82
CA SER A 126 24.35 -21.15 -19.84
C SER A 126 23.07 -20.75 -20.57
N ALA A 127 22.14 -20.09 -19.89
CA ALA A 127 20.92 -19.55 -20.51
C ALA A 127 21.25 -18.38 -21.44
N LEU A 128 22.16 -17.49 -21.02
CA LEU A 128 22.63 -16.36 -21.82
C LEU A 128 23.34 -16.84 -23.10
N ALA A 129 24.25 -17.81 -23.00
CA ALA A 129 24.93 -18.36 -24.18
C ALA A 129 23.94 -18.99 -25.19
N LYS A 130 22.88 -19.66 -24.70
CA LYS A 130 21.82 -20.20 -25.57
C LYS A 130 21.02 -19.10 -26.25
N TYR A 131 20.75 -18.01 -25.54
CA TYR A 131 20.03 -16.87 -26.08
C TYR A 131 20.85 -16.14 -27.15
N GLU A 132 22.12 -15.85 -26.88
CA GLU A 132 23.03 -15.25 -27.86
C GLU A 132 23.17 -16.14 -29.10
N ALA A 133 23.33 -17.45 -28.93
CA ALA A 133 23.36 -18.39 -30.05
C ALA A 133 22.05 -18.39 -30.87
N SER A 134 20.90 -18.15 -30.22
CA SER A 134 19.62 -18.03 -30.92
C SER A 134 19.51 -16.71 -31.71
N LEU A 135 20.03 -15.60 -31.17
CA LEU A 135 20.09 -14.33 -31.88
C LEU A 135 20.96 -14.42 -33.13
N VAL A 136 22.15 -15.01 -33.01
CA VAL A 136 23.06 -15.20 -34.17
C VAL A 136 22.41 -16.07 -35.25
N LYS A 137 21.65 -17.10 -34.86
CA LYS A 137 20.89 -17.92 -35.83
C LYS A 137 19.78 -17.10 -36.51
N GLN A 138 19.04 -16.30 -35.75
CA GLN A 138 17.99 -15.45 -36.31
C GLN A 138 18.55 -14.39 -37.26
N GLU A 139 19.70 -13.80 -36.95
CA GLU A 139 20.40 -12.87 -37.85
C GLU A 139 20.83 -13.57 -39.13
N ARG A 140 21.51 -14.73 -39.03
CA ARG A 140 21.91 -15.51 -40.21
C ARG A 140 20.73 -15.93 -41.07
N GLU A 141 19.62 -16.35 -40.47
CA GLU A 141 18.40 -16.70 -41.22
C GLU A 141 17.76 -15.48 -41.90
N LYS A 142 17.88 -14.27 -41.32
CA LYS A 142 17.44 -13.04 -41.98
C LYS A 142 18.36 -12.70 -43.15
N ASP A 143 19.68 -12.75 -42.94
CA ASP A 143 20.69 -12.50 -43.97
C ASP A 143 20.53 -13.49 -45.14
N GLU A 144 20.31 -14.78 -44.87
CA GLU A 144 20.07 -15.80 -45.90
C GLU A 144 18.78 -15.54 -46.68
N LYS A 145 17.71 -15.07 -46.02
CA LYS A 145 16.46 -14.70 -46.68
C LYS A 145 16.63 -13.45 -47.54
N GLU A 146 17.36 -12.45 -47.05
CA GLU A 146 17.68 -11.24 -47.82
C GLU A 146 18.55 -11.56 -49.03
N LEU A 147 19.60 -12.36 -48.86
CA LEU A 147 20.43 -12.86 -49.98
C LEU A 147 19.64 -13.71 -50.98
N ALA A 148 18.71 -14.54 -50.50
CA ALA A 148 17.83 -15.31 -51.38
C ALA A 148 16.85 -14.42 -52.15
N LEU A 149 16.33 -13.37 -51.53
CA LEU A 149 15.49 -12.36 -52.19
C LEU A 149 16.28 -11.58 -53.23
N GLU A 150 17.48 -11.10 -52.90
CA GLU A 150 18.35 -10.39 -53.83
C GLU A 150 18.72 -11.24 -55.05
N LYS A 151 19.04 -12.53 -54.85
CA LYS A 151 19.29 -13.48 -55.95
C LYS A 151 18.06 -13.60 -56.84
N ARG A 152 16.87 -13.78 -56.26
CA ARG A 152 15.62 -13.87 -57.02
C ARG A 152 15.32 -12.60 -57.84
N ILE A 153 15.62 -11.42 -57.28
CA ILE A 153 15.45 -10.14 -57.98
C ILE A 153 16.39 -10.06 -59.18
N ARG A 154 17.68 -10.37 -58.97
CA ARG A 154 18.69 -10.34 -60.02
C ARG A 154 18.36 -11.33 -61.14
N ASP A 155 17.93 -12.53 -60.77
CA ASP A 155 17.53 -13.60 -61.70
C ASP A 155 16.35 -13.20 -62.61
N ILE A 156 15.40 -12.41 -62.11
CA ILE A 156 14.27 -11.87 -62.88
C ILE A 156 14.70 -10.67 -63.72
N GLN A 157 15.54 -9.80 -63.17
CA GLN A 157 16.08 -8.65 -63.89
C GLN A 157 16.92 -9.09 -65.10
N GLU A 158 17.75 -10.12 -64.95
CA GLU A 158 18.54 -10.70 -66.04
C GLU A 158 17.66 -11.34 -67.12
N TYR A 159 16.56 -11.99 -66.73
CA TYR A 159 15.66 -12.67 -67.67
C TYR A 159 14.74 -11.71 -68.44
N PHE A 160 14.15 -10.73 -67.75
CA PHE A 160 13.17 -9.81 -68.33
C PHE A 160 13.76 -8.47 -68.76
N GLY A 161 14.95 -8.11 -68.29
CA GLY A 161 15.71 -6.92 -68.71
C GLY A 161 15.32 -5.60 -68.03
N TYR A 162 14.40 -5.61 -67.06
CA TYR A 162 14.00 -4.43 -66.29
C TYR A 162 13.86 -4.75 -64.80
N TRP A 163 14.03 -3.72 -63.97
CA TRP A 163 13.98 -3.84 -62.52
C TRP A 163 12.52 -3.92 -62.03
N MET A 164 12.23 -4.85 -61.13
CA MET A 164 10.90 -5.13 -60.60
C MET A 164 10.93 -5.26 -59.08
N ASP A 165 9.92 -4.71 -58.42
CA ASP A 165 9.79 -4.76 -56.97
C ASP A 165 9.38 -6.17 -56.48
N PRO A 166 10.04 -6.73 -55.45
CA PRO A 166 9.71 -8.06 -54.89
C PRO A 166 8.33 -8.14 -54.24
N LYS A 167 7.76 -7.00 -53.88
CA LYS A 167 6.48 -6.88 -53.20
C LYS A 167 5.30 -6.79 -54.17
N ASP A 168 5.56 -6.67 -55.47
CA ASP A 168 4.53 -6.64 -56.49
C ASP A 168 4.02 -8.09 -56.73
N PRO A 169 2.70 -8.35 -56.68
CA PRO A 169 2.13 -9.66 -57.01
C PRO A 169 2.53 -10.18 -58.40
N ARG A 170 2.92 -9.29 -59.33
CA ARG A 170 3.46 -9.66 -60.64
C ARG A 170 4.79 -10.41 -60.56
N PHE A 171 5.60 -10.14 -59.53
CA PHE A 171 6.92 -10.78 -59.34
C PHE A 171 6.80 -12.31 -59.22
N GLU A 172 5.83 -12.80 -58.45
CA GLU A 172 5.60 -14.23 -58.26
C GLU A 172 5.14 -14.91 -59.57
N VAL A 173 4.28 -14.26 -60.34
CA VAL A 173 3.81 -14.77 -61.63
C VAL A 173 4.97 -14.89 -62.63
N MET A 174 5.85 -13.89 -62.68
CA MET A 174 6.99 -13.85 -63.59
C MET A 174 8.08 -14.85 -63.19
N LEU A 175 8.28 -15.09 -61.89
CA LEU A 175 9.15 -16.15 -61.38
C LEU A 175 8.67 -17.54 -61.85
N GLN A 176 7.36 -17.81 -61.72
CA GLN A 176 6.76 -19.07 -62.13
C GLN A 176 6.86 -19.31 -63.64
N GLN A 177 6.78 -18.25 -64.45
CA GLN A 177 6.98 -18.33 -65.90
C GLN A 177 8.42 -18.74 -66.24
N LYS A 178 9.42 -18.07 -65.63
CA LYS A 178 10.85 -18.43 -65.80
C LYS A 178 11.11 -19.88 -65.42
N GLU A 179 10.66 -20.32 -64.24
CA GLU A 179 10.86 -21.71 -63.80
C GLU A 179 10.20 -22.74 -64.73
N ALA A 180 9.02 -22.42 -65.29
CA ALA A 180 8.33 -23.30 -66.23
C ALA A 180 9.09 -23.41 -67.56
N GLU A 181 9.70 -22.32 -68.03
CA GLU A 181 10.48 -22.25 -69.26
C GLU A 181 11.82 -22.96 -69.10
N GLU A 182 12.53 -22.79 -67.98
CA GLU A 182 13.74 -23.55 -67.66
C GLU A 182 13.46 -25.05 -67.51
N LYS A 183 12.35 -25.44 -66.86
CA LYS A 183 11.93 -26.85 -66.76
C LYS A 183 11.61 -27.44 -68.14
N LYS A 184 11.03 -26.66 -69.06
CA LYS A 184 10.78 -27.08 -70.45
C LYS A 184 12.10 -27.20 -71.22
N ALA A 185 12.98 -26.21 -71.12
CA ALA A 185 14.30 -26.21 -71.75
C ALA A 185 15.16 -27.37 -71.26
N ALA A 186 15.19 -27.65 -69.96
CA ALA A 186 15.91 -28.79 -69.39
C ALA A 186 15.33 -30.14 -69.85
N LYS A 187 14.00 -30.24 -70.00
CA LYS A 187 13.37 -31.45 -70.57
C LYS A 187 13.71 -31.63 -72.05
N MET A 188 13.78 -30.55 -72.81
CA MET A 188 14.17 -30.58 -74.23
C MET A 188 15.66 -30.94 -74.37
N ALA A 189 16.56 -30.29 -73.61
CA ALA A 189 17.98 -30.61 -73.59
C ALA A 189 18.24 -32.07 -73.19
N LYS A 190 17.54 -32.60 -72.17
CA LYS A 190 17.61 -34.03 -71.82
C LYS A 190 17.13 -34.94 -72.95
N ARG A 191 16.07 -34.56 -73.66
CA ARG A 191 15.57 -35.32 -74.82
C ARG A 191 16.57 -35.27 -75.98
N ASP A 192 17.18 -34.13 -76.24
CA ASP A 192 18.18 -33.94 -77.30
C ASP A 192 19.47 -34.70 -76.98
N GLU A 193 19.90 -34.73 -75.71
CA GLU A 193 21.03 -35.56 -75.27
C GLU A 193 20.74 -37.06 -75.42
N ILE A 194 19.53 -37.50 -75.08
CA ILE A 194 19.10 -38.89 -75.29
C ILE A 194 19.02 -39.22 -76.79
N GLN A 195 18.52 -38.29 -77.62
CA GLN A 195 18.46 -38.46 -79.06
C GLN A 195 19.84 -38.48 -79.70
N LYS A 196 20.78 -37.62 -79.27
CA LYS A 196 22.18 -37.63 -79.72
C LYS A 196 22.89 -38.93 -79.34
N LYS A 197 22.66 -39.46 -78.13
CA LYS A 197 23.16 -40.78 -77.72
C LYS A 197 22.58 -41.91 -78.58
N ARG A 198 21.27 -41.88 -78.86
CA ARG A 198 20.61 -42.84 -79.77
C ARG A 198 21.07 -42.74 -81.22
N TYR A 199 21.31 -41.53 -81.74
CA TYR A 199 21.86 -41.33 -83.07
C TYR A 199 23.31 -41.82 -83.16
N ALA A 200 24.11 -41.64 -82.10
CA ALA A 200 25.48 -42.16 -82.03
C ALA A 200 25.53 -43.69 -81.96
N GLU A 201 24.54 -44.35 -81.32
CA GLU A 201 24.42 -45.82 -81.28
C GLU A 201 23.92 -46.43 -82.61
N ASN A 202 23.15 -45.68 -83.42
CA ASN A 202 22.61 -46.16 -84.71
C ASN A 202 23.50 -45.84 -85.94
N VAL A 203 24.63 -45.17 -85.75
CA VAL A 203 25.60 -44.79 -86.82
C VAL A 203 26.87 -45.65 -86.77
N GLN A 204 26.86 -46.74 -86.00
CA GLN A 204 27.83 -47.85 -86.08
C GLN A 204 27.18 -49.08 -86.69
#